data_AF-A0A964PT59-F1
#
_entry.id   AF-A0A964PT59-F1
#
_cell.length_a   1.000
_cell.length_b   1.000
_cell.length_c   1.000
_cell.angle_alpha   90.00
_cell.angle_beta   90.00
_cell.angle_gamma   90.00
#
_symmetry.space_group_name_H-M   'P 1'
#
loop_
_entity.id
_entity.type
_entity.pdbx_description
1 polymer ?
#
loop_
_entity_poly.entity_id
_entity_poly.type
_entity_poly.pdbx_seq_one_letter_code
_entity_poly.pdbx_strand_id
1 'polypeptide(L)'
;MRSRPFRELDDEARVMAVDLTIRRRASRGAFPDPASRVLSAPSSPPRHRKETWMTRVGSSLTFVAMALSLASCQSVSGPGPGSPLPEPVAGARAPGTAMDARPGPYTAEQATRGEATFQRRCLRCHETSRFSTADFFRTWTRAPLSQLYGFIATSMPRGAPGSLSRPEYADVVAYILALNGVPPGETDLPATTAALTRIRVGAPSP
;
A
#
# COMPACT_ATOMS: atom_id res chain seq x y z
N MET A 1 10.20 17.03 -29.35
CA MET A 1 10.03 16.59 -27.94
C MET A 1 8.54 16.55 -27.64
N ARG A 2 7.91 15.37 -27.72
CA ARG A 2 6.49 15.23 -27.39
C ARG A 2 6.38 15.39 -25.88
N SER A 3 5.80 16.49 -25.42
CA SER A 3 5.45 16.69 -24.02
C SER A 3 4.62 15.48 -23.60
N ARG A 4 5.15 14.66 -22.68
CA ARG A 4 4.35 13.60 -22.05
C ARG A 4 3.06 14.25 -21.54
N PRO A 5 1.87 13.62 -21.73
CA PRO A 5 0.65 14.16 -21.14
C PRO A 5 0.89 14.34 -19.65
N PHE A 6 0.49 15.49 -19.10
CA PHE A 6 0.74 15.87 -17.69
C PHE A 6 0.45 14.73 -16.71
N ARG A 7 -0.61 13.96 -16.99
CA ARG A 7 -1.01 12.76 -16.23
C ARG A 7 0.06 11.67 -16.13
N GLU A 8 0.88 11.46 -17.16
CA GLU A 8 1.96 10.46 -17.15
C GLU A 8 3.20 10.95 -16.41
N LEU A 9 3.43 12.27 -16.36
CA LEU A 9 4.48 12.84 -15.52
C LEU A 9 4.13 12.75 -14.03
N ASP A 10 2.86 12.96 -13.70
CA ASP A 10 2.36 12.80 -12.32
C ASP A 10 2.43 11.35 -11.85
N ASP A 11 2.08 10.39 -12.71
CA ASP A 11 2.10 8.96 -12.38
C ASP A 11 3.55 8.46 -12.17
N GLU A 12 4.46 8.80 -13.08
CA GLU A 12 5.89 8.45 -12.95
C GLU A 12 6.52 9.11 -11.71
N ALA A 13 6.18 10.37 -11.43
CA ALA A 13 6.65 11.05 -10.22
C ALA A 13 6.10 10.41 -8.94
N ARG A 14 4.87 9.88 -8.99
CA ARG A 14 4.23 9.19 -7.87
C ARG A 14 4.81 7.79 -7.66
N VAL A 15 5.05 7.03 -8.73
CA VAL A 15 5.75 5.74 -8.72
C VAL A 15 7.17 5.93 -8.16
N MET A 16 7.91 6.93 -8.65
CA MET A 16 9.25 7.24 -8.15
C MET A 16 9.21 7.71 -6.69
N ALA A 17 8.20 8.49 -6.28
CA ALA A 17 8.06 8.92 -4.89
C ALA A 17 7.75 7.75 -3.94
N VAL A 18 6.91 6.80 -4.36
CA VAL A 18 6.61 5.58 -3.59
C VAL A 18 7.85 4.68 -3.52
N ASP A 19 8.54 4.43 -4.64
CA ASP A 19 9.79 3.64 -4.66
C ASP A 19 10.89 4.31 -3.82
N LEU A 20 11.11 5.63 -3.96
CA LEU A 20 12.08 6.38 -3.15
C LEU A 20 11.71 6.42 -1.67
N THR A 21 10.43 6.51 -1.32
CA THR A 21 9.97 6.51 0.09
C THR A 21 10.16 5.13 0.71
N ILE A 22 9.83 4.06 -0.02
CA ILE A 22 10.03 2.68 0.41
C ILE A 22 11.54 2.38 0.54
N ARG A 23 12.35 2.73 -0.46
CA ARG A 23 13.82 2.54 -0.44
C ARG A 23 14.51 3.35 0.65
N ARG A 24 14.14 4.62 0.87
CA ARG A 24 14.71 5.46 1.94
C ARG A 24 14.32 4.96 3.34
N ARG A 25 13.16 4.34 3.51
CA ARG A 25 12.75 3.75 4.79
C ARG A 25 13.45 2.40 5.02
N ALA A 26 13.65 1.60 3.98
CA ALA A 26 14.41 0.36 4.05
C ALA A 26 15.90 0.60 4.41
N SER A 27 16.53 1.63 3.85
CA SER A 27 17.94 1.96 4.13
C SER A 27 18.20 2.61 5.49
N ARG A 28 17.18 3.19 6.13
CA ARG A 28 17.27 3.69 7.53
C ARG A 28 17.17 2.59 8.58
N GLY A 29 16.92 1.35 8.18
CA GLY A 29 16.87 0.16 9.04
C GLY A 29 18.19 -0.60 9.13
N ALA A 30 19.35 0.06 9.03
CA ALA A 30 20.63 -0.56 9.32
C ALA A 30 20.62 -1.09 10.77
N PHE A 31 20.48 -2.40 10.91
CA PHE A 31 20.50 -3.12 12.17
C PHE A 31 21.83 -2.84 12.90
N PRO A 32 21.81 -2.38 14.16
CA PRO A 32 23.00 -2.46 14.99
C PRO A 32 23.33 -3.94 15.26
N ASP A 33 24.62 -4.23 15.23
CA ASP A 33 25.27 -5.52 15.50
C ASP A 33 24.63 -6.26 16.71
N PRO A 34 24.22 -7.54 16.56
CA PRO A 34 23.63 -8.33 17.64
C PRO A 34 24.59 -8.60 18.83
N ALA A 35 25.88 -8.27 18.74
CA ALA A 35 26.86 -8.53 19.80
C ALA A 35 26.92 -7.49 20.93
N SER A 36 26.14 -6.41 20.90
CA SER A 36 26.33 -5.26 21.81
C SER A 36 25.25 -5.05 22.89
N ARG A 37 24.35 -6.01 23.11
CA ARG A 37 23.28 -5.88 24.11
C ARG A 37 23.30 -6.98 25.18
N VAL A 38 24.41 -7.05 25.90
CA VAL A 38 24.49 -7.70 27.22
C VAL A 38 24.63 -6.59 28.27
N LEU A 39 23.95 -6.77 29.41
CA LEU A 39 23.87 -5.91 30.60
C LEU A 39 22.83 -4.78 30.61
N SER A 40 21.61 -5.09 31.07
CA SER A 40 21.08 -4.61 32.37
C SER A 40 19.55 -4.64 32.38
N ALA A 41 18.99 -5.50 33.24
CA ALA A 41 17.58 -5.50 33.59
C ALA A 41 17.40 -4.88 34.98
N PRO A 42 16.36 -4.06 35.20
CA PRO A 42 15.76 -3.92 36.53
C PRO A 42 14.40 -4.63 36.60
N SER A 43 14.29 -5.51 37.59
CA SER A 43 13.08 -6.16 38.04
C SER A 43 12.12 -5.16 38.69
N SER A 44 10.86 -5.16 38.26
CA SER A 44 9.76 -4.49 38.97
C SER A 44 8.67 -5.51 39.31
N PRO A 45 8.20 -5.57 40.57
CA PRO A 45 7.13 -6.48 40.99
C PRO A 45 5.72 -5.99 40.56
N PRO A 46 4.73 -6.90 40.53
CA PRO A 46 3.38 -6.60 40.04
C PRO A 46 2.59 -5.78 41.08
N ARG A 47 1.94 -4.70 40.64
CA ARG A 47 0.93 -4.00 41.46
C ARG A 47 -0.47 -4.53 41.14
N HIS A 48 -1.14 -4.93 42.23
CA HIS A 48 -2.48 -5.47 42.31
C HIS A 48 -3.53 -4.65 41.54
N ARG A 49 -4.24 -5.36 40.67
CA ARG A 49 -5.56 -5.02 40.13
C ARG A 49 -6.56 -5.02 41.29
N LYS A 50 -7.21 -3.88 41.55
CA LYS A 50 -8.47 -3.84 42.30
C LYS A 50 -9.56 -3.29 41.38
N GLU A 51 -10.56 -4.13 41.20
CA GLU A 51 -11.75 -3.92 40.39
C GLU A 51 -12.73 -3.08 41.22
N THR A 52 -13.22 -1.99 40.65
CA THR A 52 -14.41 -1.31 41.16
C THR A 52 -15.46 -1.28 40.06
N TRP A 53 -16.37 -2.21 40.24
CA TRP A 53 -17.69 -2.42 39.70
C TRP A 53 -18.64 -1.23 40.00
N MET A 54 -19.63 -1.03 39.12
CA MET A 54 -20.84 -0.16 39.27
C MET A 54 -20.55 1.36 39.31
N THR A 55 -21.29 2.27 38.68
CA THR A 55 -22.59 2.32 38.00
C THR A 55 -22.69 3.72 37.42
N ARG A 56 -23.23 3.91 36.22
CA ARG A 56 -24.19 5.01 35.96
C ARG A 56 -24.94 4.82 34.64
N VAL A 57 -26.22 4.57 34.84
CA VAL A 57 -27.33 4.59 33.90
C VAL A 57 -27.70 6.05 33.62
N GLY A 58 -28.09 6.38 32.40
CA GLY A 58 -28.66 7.68 32.02
C GLY A 58 -28.85 7.76 30.50
N SER A 59 -29.99 7.29 29.97
CA SER A 59 -31.19 8.11 29.64
C SER A 59 -30.93 9.02 28.43
N SER A 60 -31.27 8.59 27.21
CA SER A 60 -32.56 8.81 26.53
C SER A 60 -32.66 10.14 25.75
N LEU A 61 -32.88 9.97 24.44
CA LEU A 61 -33.70 10.80 23.53
C LEU A 61 -33.34 12.29 23.35
N THR A 62 -32.85 12.63 22.16
CA THR A 62 -33.49 13.64 21.30
C THR A 62 -33.24 13.33 19.81
N PHE A 63 -34.32 12.95 19.13
CA PHE A 63 -34.52 13.12 17.69
C PHE A 63 -34.66 14.61 17.38
N VAL A 64 -33.97 15.15 16.38
CA VAL A 64 -34.53 16.16 15.44
C VAL A 64 -33.81 16.04 14.10
N ALA A 65 -34.60 15.76 13.06
CA ALA A 65 -34.22 15.86 11.66
C ALA A 65 -34.20 17.32 11.19
N MET A 66 -33.29 17.69 10.29
CA MET A 66 -33.62 18.70 9.29
C MET A 66 -32.74 18.58 8.04
N ALA A 67 -33.38 18.31 6.92
CA ALA A 67 -32.87 18.44 5.57
C ALA A 67 -32.83 19.91 5.14
N LEU A 68 -31.85 20.30 4.32
CA LEU A 68 -31.89 21.37 3.32
C LEU A 68 -30.55 21.29 2.53
N SER A 69 -30.48 20.60 1.39
CA SER A 69 -30.71 21.16 0.04
C SER A 69 -30.10 22.55 -0.17
N LEU A 70 -29.02 22.63 -0.95
CA LEU A 70 -28.87 23.53 -2.10
C LEU A 70 -27.69 23.08 -2.96
N ALA A 71 -28.02 22.82 -4.22
CA ALA A 71 -27.11 22.55 -5.31
C ALA A 71 -26.42 23.84 -5.78
N SER A 72 -25.14 23.73 -6.16
CA SER A 72 -24.51 24.68 -7.08
C SER A 72 -23.54 23.92 -7.99
N CYS A 73 -24.03 23.56 -9.18
CA CYS A 73 -23.19 23.25 -10.33
C CYS A 73 -22.67 24.57 -10.90
N GLN A 74 -21.36 24.74 -11.01
CA GLN A 74 -20.76 25.84 -11.76
C GLN A 74 -19.89 25.20 -12.85
N SER A 75 -20.49 24.99 -14.01
CA SER A 75 -19.80 24.62 -15.26
C SER A 75 -19.12 25.85 -15.84
N VAL A 76 -17.83 25.75 -16.16
CA VAL A 76 -17.16 26.67 -17.08
C VAL A 76 -16.69 25.87 -18.29
N SER A 77 -17.16 26.26 -19.47
CA SER A 77 -16.73 25.75 -20.77
C SER A 77 -16.31 26.93 -21.63
N GLY A 78 -15.22 26.77 -22.36
CA GLY A 78 -14.83 27.65 -23.46
C GLY A 78 -13.71 27.00 -24.28
N PRO A 79 -13.93 26.69 -25.57
CA PRO A 79 -12.89 26.21 -26.49
C PRO A 79 -12.33 27.35 -27.36
N GLY A 80 -11.05 27.29 -27.70
CA GLY A 80 -10.40 28.17 -28.66
C GLY A 80 -9.67 27.36 -29.75
N PRO A 81 -9.76 27.72 -31.05
CA PRO A 81 -9.17 26.95 -32.16
C PRO A 81 -7.83 27.54 -32.65
N GLY A 82 -7.04 26.74 -33.37
CA GLY A 82 -6.08 27.24 -34.37
C GLY A 82 -4.64 26.72 -34.33
N SER A 83 -4.35 25.78 -35.24
CA SER A 83 -3.09 25.19 -35.81
C SER A 83 -1.87 26.14 -35.96
N PRO A 84 -0.60 25.69 -36.24
CA PRO A 84 -0.20 24.52 -37.05
C PRO A 84 1.03 23.67 -36.60
N LEU A 85 1.21 22.55 -37.32
CA LEU A 85 2.29 21.54 -37.21
C LEU A 85 3.70 22.10 -37.52
N PRO A 86 4.74 21.51 -36.90
CA PRO A 86 5.92 21.11 -37.69
C PRO A 86 6.45 19.68 -37.41
N GLU A 87 7.19 19.19 -38.41
CA GLU A 87 7.70 17.85 -38.72
C GLU A 87 8.63 17.17 -37.67
N PRO A 88 8.90 15.84 -37.78
CA PRO A 88 9.59 15.07 -36.76
C PRO A 88 11.11 15.13 -36.95
N VAL A 89 11.79 15.99 -36.19
CA VAL A 89 13.24 15.85 -35.98
C VAL A 89 13.51 14.94 -34.79
N ALA A 90 14.09 13.79 -35.11
CA ALA A 90 14.59 12.79 -34.17
C ALA A 90 15.60 13.44 -33.21
N GLY A 91 15.29 13.40 -31.92
CA GLY A 91 16.17 13.84 -30.83
C GLY A 91 16.34 12.70 -29.85
N ALA A 92 17.56 12.18 -29.79
CA ALA A 92 17.99 10.96 -29.14
C ALA A 92 17.58 10.82 -27.67
N ARG A 93 17.17 9.60 -27.33
CA ARG A 93 16.92 9.12 -25.97
C ARG A 93 18.26 8.75 -25.34
N ALA A 94 18.61 9.36 -24.21
CA ALA A 94 19.64 8.80 -23.34
C ALA A 94 19.07 7.53 -22.66
N PRO A 95 19.71 6.35 -22.78
CA PRO A 95 19.28 5.15 -22.10
C PRO A 95 19.71 5.24 -20.62
N GLY A 96 18.87 5.84 -19.80
CA GLY A 96 18.90 5.57 -18.36
C GLY A 96 18.43 4.13 -18.18
N THR A 97 19.29 3.30 -17.62
CA THR A 97 19.07 1.88 -17.32
C THR A 97 17.93 1.67 -16.32
N ALA A 98 16.70 1.89 -16.76
CA ALA A 98 15.60 1.05 -16.31
C ALA A 98 15.90 -0.34 -16.88
N MET A 99 16.64 -1.15 -16.12
CA MET A 99 16.64 -2.59 -16.36
C MET A 99 15.20 -3.01 -16.51
N ASP A 100 14.89 -3.73 -17.59
CA ASP A 100 13.55 -4.09 -18.06
C ASP A 100 12.80 -4.94 -17.02
N ALA A 101 12.46 -4.32 -15.89
CA ALA A 101 11.69 -4.92 -14.83
C ALA A 101 10.28 -5.05 -15.38
N ARG A 102 9.86 -6.29 -15.63
CA ARG A 102 8.53 -6.58 -16.11
C ARG A 102 7.51 -5.93 -15.17
N PRO A 103 6.50 -5.21 -15.69
CA PRO A 103 5.47 -4.60 -14.86
C PRO A 103 4.85 -5.63 -13.91
N GLY A 104 4.65 -5.24 -12.65
CA GLY A 104 4.03 -6.11 -11.67
C GLY A 104 2.51 -6.13 -11.73
N PRO A 105 1.86 -6.87 -10.82
CA PRO A 105 0.44 -7.20 -10.92
C PRO A 105 -0.50 -6.19 -10.24
N TYR A 106 -0.02 -5.00 -9.88
CA TYR A 106 -0.75 -4.02 -9.08
C TYR A 106 -0.32 -2.59 -9.46
N THR A 107 -1.16 -1.57 -9.23
CA THR A 107 -0.79 -0.15 -9.51
C THR A 107 -0.12 0.53 -8.31
N ALA A 108 0.63 1.60 -8.55
CA ALA A 108 1.22 2.39 -7.47
C ALA A 108 0.15 3.01 -6.56
N GLU A 109 -0.99 3.43 -7.13
CA GLU A 109 -2.14 3.95 -6.42
C GLU A 109 -2.71 2.90 -5.47
N GLN A 110 -2.82 1.66 -5.95
CA GLN A 110 -3.30 0.55 -5.14
C GLN A 110 -2.38 0.26 -3.96
N ALA A 111 -1.06 0.21 -4.18
CA ALA A 111 -0.10 0.05 -3.09
C ALA A 111 -0.16 1.21 -2.10
N THR A 112 -0.41 2.44 -2.56
CA THR A 112 -0.58 3.62 -1.69
C THR A 112 -1.82 3.48 -0.79
N ARG A 113 -2.96 3.04 -1.33
CA ARG A 113 -4.17 2.76 -0.51
C ARG A 113 -3.90 1.62 0.47
N GLY A 114 -3.17 0.61 0.03
CA GLY A 114 -2.73 -0.52 0.83
C GLY A 114 -1.87 -0.11 2.02
N GLU A 115 -0.91 0.79 1.81
CA GLU A 115 -0.08 1.35 2.87
C GLU A 115 -0.95 2.01 3.95
N ALA A 116 -1.88 2.87 3.54
CA ALA A 116 -2.75 3.57 4.48
C ALA A 116 -3.57 2.59 5.33
N THR A 117 -4.10 1.52 4.71
CA THR A 117 -4.82 0.46 5.42
C THR A 117 -3.90 -0.34 6.35
N PHE A 118 -2.71 -0.70 5.88
CA PHE A 118 -1.69 -1.40 6.65
C PHE A 118 -1.29 -0.61 7.90
N GLN A 119 -1.10 0.71 7.76
CA GLN A 119 -0.79 1.60 8.88
C GLN A 119 -1.88 1.62 9.95
N ARG A 120 -3.16 1.70 9.53
CA ARG A 120 -4.29 1.75 10.48
C ARG A 120 -4.61 0.40 11.13
N ARG A 121 -4.38 -0.71 10.42
CA ARG A 121 -4.94 -2.03 10.79
C ARG A 121 -3.88 -3.06 11.16
N CYS A 122 -2.69 -2.99 10.57
CA CYS A 122 -1.67 -4.04 10.62
C CYS A 122 -0.46 -3.63 11.47
N LEU A 123 -0.03 -2.36 11.40
CA LEU A 123 1.18 -1.87 12.08
C LEU A 123 1.19 -2.04 13.61
N ARG A 124 0.02 -2.16 14.24
CA ARG A 124 -0.07 -2.42 15.69
C ARG A 124 0.65 -3.72 16.09
N CYS A 125 0.72 -4.69 15.19
CA CYS A 125 1.33 -5.99 15.47
C CYS A 125 2.43 -6.37 14.46
N HIS A 126 2.49 -5.74 13.29
CA HIS A 126 3.41 -6.07 12.22
C HIS A 126 4.27 -4.87 11.85
N GLU A 127 5.52 -4.85 12.28
CA GLU A 127 6.50 -3.87 11.80
C GLU A 127 6.91 -4.19 10.35
N THR A 128 7.10 -3.18 9.52
CA THR A 128 7.49 -3.38 8.11
C THR A 128 8.85 -4.09 7.96
N SER A 129 9.75 -3.89 8.93
CA SER A 129 11.06 -4.57 8.99
C SER A 129 10.97 -6.09 9.08
N ARG A 130 9.83 -6.64 9.50
CA ARG A 130 9.60 -8.09 9.58
C ARG A 130 9.19 -8.72 8.25
N PHE A 131 8.87 -7.91 7.24
CA PHE A 131 8.62 -8.39 5.88
C PHE A 131 9.93 -8.32 5.10
N SER A 132 10.92 -9.10 5.53
CA SER A 132 12.19 -9.14 4.79
C SER A 132 11.94 -9.72 3.39
N THR A 133 12.55 -9.10 2.39
CA THR A 133 12.44 -9.53 0.99
C THR A 133 12.82 -11.00 0.83
N ALA A 134 13.88 -11.43 1.51
CA ALA A 134 14.34 -12.82 1.49
C ALA A 134 13.31 -13.80 2.09
N ASP A 135 12.71 -13.49 3.24
CA ASP A 135 11.71 -14.35 3.88
C ASP A 135 10.40 -14.40 3.11
N PHE A 136 9.99 -13.25 2.57
CA PHE A 136 8.81 -13.13 1.72
C PHE A 136 8.95 -14.02 0.49
N PHE A 137 10.03 -13.88 -0.27
CA PHE A 137 10.24 -14.69 -1.45
C PHE A 137 10.54 -16.15 -1.11
N ARG A 138 11.18 -16.49 0.01
CA ARG A 138 11.30 -17.90 0.43
C ARG A 138 9.95 -18.57 0.61
N THR A 139 8.95 -17.84 1.09
CA THR A 139 7.61 -18.37 1.36
C THR A 139 6.71 -18.34 0.12
N TRP A 140 6.74 -17.22 -0.62
CA TRP A 140 5.73 -16.91 -1.62
C TRP A 140 6.22 -17.04 -3.06
N THR A 141 7.51 -17.26 -3.31
CA THR A 141 8.03 -17.40 -4.68
C THR A 141 7.25 -18.45 -5.46
N ARG A 142 6.74 -18.06 -6.65
CA ARG A 142 5.90 -18.91 -7.52
C ARG A 142 4.58 -19.37 -6.89
N ALA A 143 4.22 -18.93 -5.68
CA ALA A 143 2.88 -19.14 -5.15
C ALA A 143 1.85 -18.29 -5.91
N PRO A 144 0.60 -18.76 -6.04
CA PRO A 144 -0.48 -17.91 -6.54
C PRO A 144 -0.77 -16.78 -5.55
N LEU A 145 -1.05 -15.58 -6.04
CA LEU A 145 -1.42 -14.44 -5.19
C LEU A 145 -2.70 -14.71 -4.39
N SER A 146 -3.56 -15.62 -4.86
CA SER A 146 -4.73 -16.07 -4.11
C SER A 146 -4.38 -16.70 -2.77
N GLN A 147 -3.22 -17.34 -2.62
CA GLN A 147 -2.81 -17.91 -1.34
C GLN A 147 -2.39 -16.81 -0.35
N LEU A 148 -1.60 -15.83 -0.79
CA LEU A 148 -1.23 -14.68 0.06
C LEU A 148 -2.47 -13.87 0.45
N TYR A 149 -3.32 -13.54 -0.52
CA TYR A 149 -4.59 -12.85 -0.30
C TYR A 149 -5.48 -13.63 0.68
N GLY A 150 -5.67 -14.93 0.43
CA GLY A 150 -6.50 -15.81 1.25
C GLY A 150 -5.98 -15.88 2.69
N PHE A 151 -4.67 -16.08 2.87
CA PHE A 151 -4.04 -16.12 4.18
C PHE A 151 -4.31 -14.84 4.99
N ILE A 152 -4.12 -13.67 4.37
CA ILE A 152 -4.37 -12.39 5.04
C ILE A 152 -5.86 -12.24 5.34
N ALA A 153 -6.73 -12.55 4.37
CA ALA A 153 -8.18 -12.41 4.54
C ALA A 153 -8.74 -13.31 5.67
N THR A 154 -8.25 -14.54 5.80
CA THR A 154 -8.78 -15.52 6.77
C THR A 154 -8.08 -15.52 8.12
N SER A 155 -6.88 -14.93 8.22
CA SER A 155 -6.06 -14.98 9.43
C SER A 155 -5.78 -13.61 10.04
N MET A 156 -6.03 -12.53 9.30
CA MET A 156 -5.76 -11.15 9.70
C MET A 156 -6.99 -10.25 9.53
N PRO A 157 -7.07 -9.16 10.31
CA PRO A 157 -6.24 -8.82 11.47
C PRO A 157 -6.41 -9.78 12.66
N ARG A 158 -5.36 -9.94 13.48
CA ARG A 158 -5.43 -10.75 14.71
C ARG A 158 -6.56 -10.24 15.62
N GLY A 159 -7.50 -11.12 15.95
CA GLY A 159 -8.69 -10.81 16.76
C GLY A 159 -9.94 -10.45 15.95
N ALA A 160 -9.80 -10.13 14.66
CA ALA A 160 -10.94 -9.92 13.76
C ALA A 160 -10.62 -10.36 12.32
N PRO A 161 -10.34 -11.66 12.06
CA PRO A 161 -10.13 -12.13 10.70
C PRO A 161 -11.35 -11.87 9.82
N GLY A 162 -11.11 -11.55 8.54
CA GLY A 162 -12.18 -11.23 7.58
C GLY A 162 -12.88 -9.87 7.80
N SER A 163 -12.38 -9.02 8.70
CA SER A 163 -13.02 -7.74 9.02
C SER A 163 -12.81 -6.62 8.00
N LEU A 164 -11.86 -6.76 7.07
CA LEU A 164 -11.66 -5.80 5.99
C LEU A 164 -12.50 -6.19 4.77
N SER A 165 -12.85 -5.19 3.96
CA SER A 165 -13.50 -5.44 2.68
C SER A 165 -12.55 -6.16 1.73
N ARG A 166 -13.10 -6.88 0.75
CA ARG A 166 -12.30 -7.58 -0.27
C ARG A 166 -11.30 -6.66 -1.00
N PRO A 167 -11.67 -5.42 -1.41
CA PRO A 167 -10.73 -4.48 -2.00
C PRO A 167 -9.63 -4.03 -1.04
N GLU A 168 -9.94 -3.78 0.23
CA GLU A 168 -8.91 -3.42 1.23
C GLU A 168 -7.87 -4.52 1.40
N TYR A 169 -8.27 -5.80 1.37
CA TYR A 169 -7.30 -6.90 1.39
C TYR A 169 -6.43 -6.94 0.13
N ALA A 170 -7.00 -6.66 -1.05
CA ALA A 170 -6.22 -6.59 -2.30
C ALA A 170 -5.22 -5.42 -2.28
N ASP A 171 -5.64 -4.27 -1.77
CA ASP A 171 -4.78 -3.10 -1.58
C ASP A 171 -3.63 -3.42 -0.62
N VAL A 172 -3.90 -4.09 0.52
CA VAL A 172 -2.84 -4.53 1.46
C VAL A 172 -1.87 -5.51 0.81
N VAL A 173 -2.35 -6.45 -0.01
CA VAL A 173 -1.47 -7.36 -0.77
C VAL A 173 -0.57 -6.58 -1.72
N ALA A 174 -1.11 -5.61 -2.46
CA ALA A 174 -0.33 -4.75 -3.35
C ALA A 174 0.77 -3.99 -2.59
N TYR A 175 0.45 -3.46 -1.41
CA TYR A 175 1.45 -2.81 -0.56
C TYR A 175 2.55 -3.78 -0.08
N ILE A 176 2.20 -4.99 0.32
CA ILE A 176 3.20 -6.00 0.71
C ILE A 176 4.11 -6.35 -0.47
N LEU A 177 3.58 -6.47 -1.69
CA LEU A 177 4.40 -6.69 -2.88
C LEU A 177 5.36 -5.52 -3.13
N ALA A 178 4.89 -4.27 -3.00
CA ALA A 178 5.71 -3.07 -3.12
C ALA A 178 6.83 -3.02 -2.07
N LEU A 179 6.51 -3.35 -0.81
CA LEU A 179 7.50 -3.45 0.27
C LEU A 179 8.61 -4.46 -0.03
N ASN A 180 8.31 -5.49 -0.84
CA ASN A 180 9.24 -6.52 -1.23
C ASN A 180 9.89 -6.27 -2.61
N GLY A 181 9.76 -5.06 -3.16
CA GLY A 181 10.46 -4.64 -4.37
C GLY A 181 9.89 -5.21 -5.67
N VAL A 182 8.67 -5.75 -5.65
CA VAL A 182 7.93 -6.03 -6.89
C VAL A 182 7.59 -4.67 -7.52
N PRO A 183 7.85 -4.43 -8.81
CA PRO A 183 7.50 -3.16 -9.44
C PRO A 183 5.97 -3.03 -9.60
N PRO A 184 5.41 -1.82 -9.67
CA PRO A 184 4.01 -1.65 -10.07
C PRO A 184 3.82 -1.98 -11.56
N GLY A 185 2.57 -2.12 -11.96
CA GLY A 185 2.10 -2.16 -13.34
C GLY A 185 0.87 -1.29 -13.52
N GLU A 186 0.11 -1.51 -14.58
CA GLU A 186 -0.95 -0.59 -15.04
C GLU A 186 -2.36 -0.98 -14.58
N THR A 187 -2.53 -2.16 -14.00
CA THR A 187 -3.85 -2.69 -13.63
C THR A 187 -3.92 -3.03 -12.16
N ASP A 188 -4.99 -2.59 -11.50
CA ASP A 188 -5.25 -2.91 -10.09
C ASP A 188 -5.39 -4.43 -9.93
N LEU A 189 -4.74 -4.95 -8.89
CA LEU A 189 -4.85 -6.31 -8.44
C LEU A 189 -6.32 -6.60 -8.09
N PRO A 190 -6.93 -7.62 -8.71
CA PRO A 190 -8.35 -7.90 -8.53
C PRO A 190 -8.67 -8.36 -7.12
N ALA A 191 -9.81 -7.93 -6.57
CA ALA A 191 -10.25 -8.25 -5.22
C ALA A 191 -10.95 -9.62 -5.07
N THR A 192 -10.66 -10.59 -5.94
CA THR A 192 -11.29 -11.91 -5.90
C THR A 192 -10.27 -13.03 -5.98
N THR A 193 -10.43 -14.05 -5.12
CA THR A 193 -9.56 -15.22 -5.06
C THR A 193 -9.41 -15.89 -6.43
N ALA A 194 -10.51 -16.04 -7.18
CA ALA A 194 -10.51 -16.70 -8.49
C ALA A 194 -9.64 -15.97 -9.53
N ALA A 195 -9.65 -14.63 -9.54
CA ALA A 195 -8.78 -13.86 -10.43
C ALA A 195 -7.32 -13.94 -10.00
N LEU A 196 -7.06 -13.94 -8.68
CA LEU A 196 -5.72 -13.99 -8.11
C LEU A 196 -5.04 -15.36 -8.24
N THR A 197 -5.79 -16.44 -8.46
CA THR A 197 -5.23 -17.80 -8.65
C THR A 197 -4.35 -17.90 -9.90
N ARG A 198 -4.55 -17.03 -10.89
CA ARG A 198 -3.75 -17.03 -12.13
C ARG A 198 -2.50 -16.16 -12.05
N ILE A 199 -2.38 -15.31 -11.02
CA ILE A 199 -1.25 -14.40 -10.87
C ILE A 199 -0.24 -15.03 -9.91
N ARG A 200 1.04 -15.03 -10.27
CA ARG A 200 2.12 -15.61 -9.47
C ARG A 200 2.95 -14.50 -8.84
N VAL A 201 3.44 -14.73 -7.63
CA VAL A 201 4.44 -13.85 -7.02
C VAL A 201 5.76 -14.03 -7.75
N GLY A 202 6.17 -13.01 -8.50
CA GLY A 202 7.47 -12.94 -9.16
C GLY A 202 8.50 -12.32 -8.24
N ALA A 203 9.69 -12.92 -8.15
CA ALA A 203 10.85 -12.27 -7.57
C ALA A 203 11.25 -11.08 -8.46
N PRO A 204 11.75 -9.97 -7.89
CA PRO A 204 12.38 -8.92 -8.68
C PRO A 204 13.49 -9.53 -9.53
N SER A 205 13.59 -9.08 -10.79
CA SER A 205 14.71 -9.47 -11.66
C SER A 205 16.04 -9.11 -10.99
N PRO A 206 17.08 -9.98 -11.07
CA PRO A 206 18.38 -9.75 -10.47
C PRO A 206 19.08 -8.50 -11.02
#